data_AF-A0A2D1UA43-F1
#
_entry.id   AF-A0A2D1UA43-F1
#
_cell.length_a   1.000
_cell.length_b   1.000
_cell.length_c   1.000
_cell.angle_alpha   90.00
_cell.angle_beta   90.00
_cell.angle_gamma   90.00
#
_symmetry.space_group_name_H-M   'P 1'
#
loop_
_entity.id
_entity.type
_entity.pdbx_description
1 polymer ?
#
loop_
_entity_poly.entity_id
_entity_poly.type
_entity_poly.pdbx_seq_one_letter_code
_entity_poly.pdbx_strand_id
1 'polypeptide(L)' 'MPEILLLCVMLIPQIVAGILAKSMGRKFWFWFLISFLIPIISLIVLLFLEDKSEQSGYELADHVKEKN' A
#
# COMPACT_ATOMS: atom_id res chain seq x y z
N MET A 1 13.30 6.90 24.02
CA MET A 1 11.91 7.21 23.65
C MET A 1 11.75 6.78 22.19
N PRO A 2 11.30 5.53 21.95
CA PRO A 2 11.20 4.92 20.62
C PRO A 2 10.27 5.67 19.65
N GLU A 3 9.42 6.55 20.16
CA GLU A 3 8.48 7.37 19.41
C GLU A 3 9.17 8.33 18.42
N ILE A 4 10.35 8.85 18.80
CA ILE A 4 11.14 9.75 17.93
C ILE A 4 11.75 8.95 16.77
N LEU A 5 12.22 7.73 17.04
CA LEU A 5 12.78 6.85 16.02
C LEU A 5 11.71 6.47 14.98
N LEU A 6 10.49 6.15 15.46
CA LEU A 6 9.36 5.82 14.59
C LEU A 6 9.00 6.99 13.66
N LEU A 7 8.93 8.21 14.19
CA LEU A 7 8.69 9.43 13.42
C LEU A 7 9.78 9.66 12.37
N CYS A 8 11.04 9.48 12.72
CA CYS A 8 12.15 9.59 11.77
C CYS A 8 12.01 8.56 10.64
N VAL A 9 11.77 7.29 10.95
CA VAL A 9 11.61 6.23 9.94
C VAL A 9 10.43 6.50 9.01
N MET A 10 9.33 7.03 9.54
CA MET A 10 8.14 7.37 8.74
C MET A 10 8.35 8.58 7.82
N LEU A 11 9.20 9.53 8.20
CA LEU A 11 9.49 10.75 7.42
C LEU A 11 10.60 10.57 6.38
N ILE A 12 11.50 9.59 6.56
CA ILE A 12 12.57 9.27 5.59
C ILE A 12 12.05 9.12 4.16
N PRO A 13 11.05 8.28 3.85
CA PRO A 13 10.59 8.09 2.47
C PRO A 13 10.07 9.39 1.83
N GLN A 14 9.38 10.25 2.60
CA GLN A 14 8.85 11.53 2.12
C GLN A 14 9.98 12.53 1.82
N ILE A 15 10.99 12.58 2.69
CA ILE A 15 12.17 13.44 2.50
C ILE A 15 13.00 12.95 1.30
N VAL A 16 13.21 11.64 1.19
CA VAL A 16 13.96 11.00 0.08
C VAL A 16 13.25 11.23 -1.26
N ALA A 17 11.92 11.11 -1.32
CA ALA A 17 11.13 11.41 -2.51
C ALA A 17 11.29 12.89 -2.94
N GLY A 18 11.28 13.82 -1.98
CA GLY A 18 11.53 15.24 -2.26
C GLY A 18 12.95 15.50 -2.78
N ILE A 19 13.97 14.89 -2.17
CA ILE A 19 15.38 15.04 -2.58
C ILE A 19 15.60 14.46 -3.99
N LEU A 20 15.06 13.28 -4.28
CA LEU A 20 15.11 12.65 -5.61
C LEU A 20 14.43 13.50 -6.69
N ALA A 21 13.29 14.12 -6.36
CA ALA A 21 12.61 15.02 -7.28
C ALA A 21 13.46 16.25 -7.61
N LYS A 22 14.14 16.80 -6.60
CA LYS A 22 15.05 17.93 -6.76
C LYS A 22 16.27 17.55 -7.62
N SER A 23 16.83 16.35 -7.46
CA SER A 23 17.96 15.88 -8.29
C SER A 23 17.55 15.58 -9.74
N MET A 24 16.29 15.25 -9.99
CA MET A 24 15.73 15.07 -11.34
C MET A 24 15.27 16.39 -12.00
N GLY A 25 15.53 17.56 -11.39
CA GLY A 25 15.10 18.85 -11.93
C GLY A 25 13.58 19.09 -11.88
N ARG A 26 12.85 18.27 -11.11
CA ARG A 26 11.39 18.39 -10.94
C ARG A 26 11.06 19.20 -9.68
N LYS A 27 9.86 19.78 -9.62
CA LYS A 27 9.42 20.64 -8.51
C LYS A 27 9.37 19.83 -7.21
N PHE A 28 10.25 20.15 -6.24
CA PHE A 28 10.31 19.52 -4.91
C PHE A 28 8.92 19.45 -4.25
N TRP A 29 8.22 20.57 -4.22
CA TRP A 29 6.90 20.69 -3.61
C TRP A 29 5.84 19.82 -4.27
N PHE A 30 5.89 19.67 -5.60
CA PHE A 30 4.95 18.84 -6.35
C PHE A 30 5.14 17.36 -6.03
N TRP A 31 6.39 16.90 -5.99
CA TRP A 31 6.72 15.51 -5.66
C TRP A 31 6.52 15.17 -4.18
N PHE A 32 6.78 16.11 -3.28
CA PHE A 32 6.45 15.97 -1.87
C PHE A 32 4.94 15.77 -1.69
N LEU A 33 4.12 16.57 -2.40
CA LEU A 33 2.66 16.42 -2.38
C LEU A 33 2.22 15.06 -2.94
N ILE A 34 2.82 14.61 -4.05
CA ILE A 34 2.53 13.30 -4.66
C ILE A 34 2.89 12.15 -3.73
N SER A 35 4.04 12.22 -3.05
CA SER A 35 4.45 11.21 -2.08
C SER A 35 3.45 11.06 -0.93
N PHE A 36 2.74 12.14 -0.59
CA PHE A 36 1.67 12.13 0.39
C PHE A 36 0.33 11.67 -0.20
N LEU A 37 0.10 11.95 -1.49
CA LEU A 37 -1.12 11.57 -2.20
C LEU A 37 -1.17 10.06 -2.52
N ILE A 38 -0.02 9.43 -2.81
CA ILE A 38 0.07 7.99 -3.12
C ILE A 38 -0.56 7.10 -2.03
N PRO A 39 -0.25 7.26 -0.72
CA PRO A 39 -0.91 6.50 0.34
C PRO A 39 -2.45 6.64 0.33
N ILE A 40 -2.95 7.84 0.10
CA ILE A 40 -4.39 8.13 0.03
C ILE A 40 -5.01 7.42 -1.18
N ILE A 41 -4.38 7.54 -2.35
CA ILE A 41 -4.84 6.87 -3.57
C ILE A 41 -4.78 5.35 -3.40
N SER A 42 -3.74 4.82 -2.76
CA SER A 42 -3.60 3.39 -2.47
C SER A 42 -4.74 2.88 -1.59
N LEU A 43 -5.16 3.67 -0.58
CA LEU A 43 -6.32 3.33 0.26
C LEU A 43 -7.62 3.37 -0.52
N ILE A 44 -7.82 4.40 -1.34
CA ILE A 44 -9.01 4.52 -2.19
C ILE A 44 -9.10 3.32 -3.14
N VAL A 45 -8.00 3.02 -3.86
CA VAL A 45 -7.95 1.87 -4.78
C VAL A 45 -8.21 0.58 -4.03
N LEU A 46 -7.64 0.37 -2.84
CA LEU A 46 -7.87 -0.85 -2.07
C LEU A 46 -9.33 -1.00 -1.61
N LEU A 47 -9.98 0.11 -1.24
CA LEU A 47 -11.37 0.11 -0.80
C LEU A 47 -12.33 -0.14 -1.96
N PHE A 48 -12.02 0.40 -3.14
CA PHE A 48 -12.77 0.20 -4.36
C PHE A 48 -12.29 -0.99 -5.19
N LEU A 49 -11.25 -1.69 -4.75
CA LEU A 49 -10.83 -2.94 -5.37
C LEU A 49 -11.95 -3.92 -5.08
N GLU A 50 -12.74 -4.21 -6.10
CA GLU A 50 -13.77 -5.23 -6.03
C GLU A 50 -13.08 -6.50 -5.56
N ASP A 51 -13.59 -7.05 -4.45
CA ASP A 51 -13.04 -8.25 -3.86
C ASP A 51 -13.22 -9.38 -4.87
N LYS A 52 -12.17 -9.65 -5.65
CA LYS A 52 -12.04 -10.90 -6.40
C LYS A 52 -11.73 -12.04 -5.44
N SER A 53 -12.37 -12.07 -4.28
CA SER A 53 -12.78 -13.34 -3.70
C SER A 53 -13.78 -13.94 -4.69
N GLU A 54 -13.22 -14.49 -5.77
CA GLU A 54 -13.83 -15.62 -6.42
C GLU A 54 -14.36 -16.51 -5.30
N GLN A 55 -15.63 -16.86 -5.40
CA GLN A 55 -16.18 -18.03 -4.76
C GLN A 55 -15.43 -19.28 -5.24
N SER A 56 -14.11 -19.36 -5.04
CA SER A 56 -13.43 -20.60 -4.74
C SER A 56 -13.87 -20.96 -3.32
N GLY A 57 -15.17 -21.29 -3.18
CA GLY A 57 -15.58 -22.20 -2.14
C GLY A 57 -14.63 -23.36 -2.27
N TYR A 58 -13.77 -23.54 -1.26
CA TYR A 58 -12.98 -24.74 -1.12
C TYR A 58 -13.93 -25.88 -1.44
N GLU A 59 -13.73 -26.56 -2.58
CA GLU A 59 -14.46 -27.77 -2.89
C GLU A 59 -14.21 -28.67 -1.70
N LEU A 60 -15.22 -28.77 -0.84
CA LEU A 60 -15.20 -29.57 0.37
C LEU A 60 -15.01 -31.00 -0.12
N ALA A 61 -13.74 -31.40 -0.20
CA ALA A 61 -13.24 -32.74 -0.38
C ALA A 61 -14.36 -33.71 -0.78
N ASP A 62 -14.69 -33.77 -2.08
CA ASP A 62 -15.64 -34.75 -2.65
C ASP A 62 -15.25 -36.20 -2.29
N HIS A 63 -14.06 -36.37 -1.72
CA HIS A 63 -13.52 -37.60 -1.12
C HIS A 63 -14.23 -38.06 0.18
N VAL A 64 -15.10 -37.26 0.81
CA VAL A 64 -15.75 -37.63 2.10
C VAL A 64 -17.14 -38.26 1.93
N LYS A 65 -17.75 -38.22 0.74
CA LYS A 65 -19.12 -38.74 0.54
C LYS A 65 -19.22 -40.21 0.12
N GLU A 66 -18.13 -40.90 -0.18
CA GLU A 66 -18.15 -42.33 -0.56
C GLU A 66 -17.80 -43.25 0.62
N LYS A 67 -18.50 -43.08 1.75
CA LYS A 67 -18.52 -44.12 2.81
C LYS A 67 -19.72 -43.96 3.75
N ASN A 68 -20.90 -44.30 3.27
CA ASN A 68 -21.98 -44.86 4.10
C ASN A 68 -22.84 -45.79 3.24
#